data_AF-A0A258LSV6-F1
#
_entry.id   AF-A0A258LSV6-F1
#
_cell.length_a   1.000
_cell.length_b   1.000
_cell.length_c   1.000
_cell.angle_alpha   90.00
_cell.angle_beta   90.00
_cell.angle_gamma   90.00
#
_symmetry.space_group_name_H-M   'P 1'
#
loop_
_entity.id
_entity.type
_entity.pdbx_description
1 polymer ?
#
loop_
_entity_poly.entity_id
_entity_poly.type
_entity_poly.pdbx_seq_one_letter_code
_entity_poly.pdbx_strand_id
1 'polypeptide(L)'
;MEKGGAAADAGVPSFLIPLPEAQLRTLPILAALLFVATPVLADPILPAQDKTGSLMKYQALSTADRKATLEAFTGKPLQPGNVFDNLDACTLRQTTEPGGETMRLSKAITACVKELNL
;
A
#
# COMPACT_ATOMS: atom_id res chain seq x y z
N MET A 1 34.07 56.00 26.43
CA MET A 1 32.86 56.80 26.72
C MET A 1 31.68 55.93 26.37
N GLU A 2 31.00 55.41 27.39
CA GLU A 2 29.58 55.74 27.69
C GLU A 2 28.61 54.98 26.75
N LYS A 3 27.53 54.33 27.17
CA LYS A 3 26.82 54.22 28.46
C LYS A 3 25.67 53.22 28.25
N GLY A 4 25.30 52.48 29.31
CA GLY A 4 23.93 52.09 29.69
C GLY A 4 23.15 51.18 28.73
N GLY A 5 22.47 50.12 29.16
CA GLY A 5 21.60 50.00 30.33
C GLY A 5 20.30 49.36 29.80
N ALA A 6 20.05 48.10 30.15
CA ALA A 6 19.09 47.67 31.17
C ALA A 6 17.61 47.66 30.72
N ALA A 7 17.08 46.43 30.66
CA ALA A 7 15.73 45.95 31.02
C ALA A 7 14.47 46.64 30.47
N ALA A 8 13.53 45.85 29.92
CA ALA A 8 12.28 45.55 30.63
C ALA A 8 11.38 44.57 29.84
N ASP A 9 10.87 43.62 30.61
CA ASP A 9 9.68 42.80 30.45
C ASP A 9 8.40 43.64 30.21
N ALA A 10 7.49 43.14 29.38
CA ALA A 10 6.03 43.38 29.36
C ALA A 10 5.51 43.07 27.94
N GLY A 11 4.39 42.40 27.71
CA GLY A 11 3.32 41.97 28.58
C GLY A 11 2.19 41.50 27.66
N VAL A 12 1.49 40.44 28.07
CA VAL A 12 0.22 40.04 27.48
C VAL A 12 -0.82 41.11 27.80
N PRO A 13 -1.72 41.45 26.88
CA PRO A 13 -3.07 41.80 27.28
C PRO A 13 -4.06 40.76 26.73
N SER A 14 -4.63 39.99 27.66
CA SER A 14 -5.99 39.50 27.52
C SER A 14 -6.91 40.71 27.55
N PHE A 15 -7.90 40.75 26.65
CA PHE A 15 -9.33 40.91 26.97
C PHE A 15 -10.10 41.35 25.71
N LEU A 16 -11.00 40.44 25.28
CA LEU A 16 -12.37 40.61 24.74
C LEU A 16 -12.61 41.76 23.73
N ILE A 17 -13.27 41.54 22.58
CA ILE A 17 -14.73 41.65 22.29
C ILE A 17 -14.80 41.87 20.74
N PRO A 18 -15.88 41.61 19.95
CA PRO A 18 -16.88 40.55 19.84
C PRO A 18 -16.95 39.90 18.42
N LEU A 19 -17.73 38.84 18.30
CA LEU A 19 -18.20 38.19 17.07
C LEU A 19 -19.14 39.11 16.25
N PRO A 20 -18.86 39.42 14.97
CA PRO A 20 -19.89 39.82 14.02
C PRO A 20 -20.52 38.57 13.40
N GLU A 21 -21.71 38.19 13.89
CA GLU A 21 -22.61 37.27 13.21
C GLU A 21 -23.20 37.96 11.98
N ALA A 22 -22.57 37.81 10.81
CA ALA A 22 -23.26 37.78 9.53
C ALA A 22 -22.31 37.36 8.41
N GLN A 23 -22.74 36.36 7.65
CA GLN A 23 -22.25 35.99 6.32
C GLN A 23 -20.99 35.12 6.23
N LEU A 24 -21.12 33.91 6.78
CA LEU A 24 -21.30 32.70 5.95
C LEU A 24 -20.60 32.74 4.57
N ARG A 25 -19.32 32.37 4.55
CA ARG A 25 -18.73 31.41 3.57
C ARG A 25 -17.25 31.16 3.90
N THR A 26 -17.06 30.20 4.82
CA THR A 26 -16.14 29.05 4.74
C THR A 26 -14.71 29.34 4.23
N LEU A 27 -13.69 29.49 5.11
CA LEU A 27 -12.80 28.45 5.67
C LEU A 27 -12.25 27.43 4.64
N PRO A 28 -10.97 26.99 4.74
CA PRO A 28 -9.73 27.66 5.14
C PRO A 28 -8.53 27.41 4.20
N ILE A 29 -7.58 28.35 4.20
CA ILE A 29 -6.25 28.23 3.62
C ILE A 29 -5.38 27.41 4.57
N LEU A 30 -5.37 26.06 4.46
CA LEU A 30 -4.31 25.20 5.04
C LEU A 30 -4.41 23.74 4.54
N ALA A 31 -4.14 23.49 3.25
CA ALA A 31 -4.17 22.12 2.69
C ALA A 31 -2.97 21.81 1.77
N ALA A 32 -1.89 22.57 1.87
CA ALA A 32 -0.69 22.36 1.05
C ALA A 32 0.43 21.80 1.93
N LEU A 33 0.36 20.51 2.30
CA LEU A 33 1.49 19.68 2.75
C LEU A 33 1.13 18.19 2.97
N LEU A 34 -0.04 17.74 2.49
CA LEU A 34 -0.40 16.32 2.43
C LEU A 34 -0.50 15.89 0.96
N PHE A 35 0.61 15.99 0.23
CA PHE A 35 0.86 14.96 -0.78
C PHE A 35 1.20 13.68 0.00
N VAL A 36 0.15 13.06 0.55
CA VAL A 36 0.18 11.63 0.80
C VAL A 36 0.42 11.04 -0.57
N ALA A 37 1.66 10.60 -0.83
CA ALA A 37 1.90 9.64 -1.86
C ALA A 37 0.95 8.48 -1.55
N THR A 38 -0.19 8.44 -2.24
CA THR A 38 -0.97 7.21 -2.32
C THR A 38 0.05 6.20 -2.81
N PRO A 39 0.39 5.14 -2.05
CA PRO A 39 1.08 4.03 -2.68
C PRO A 39 0.18 3.68 -3.87
N VAL A 40 0.77 3.68 -5.07
CA VAL A 40 0.10 3.12 -6.24
C VAL A 40 -0.49 1.81 -5.73
N LEU A 41 -1.82 1.70 -5.74
CA LEU A 41 -2.46 0.50 -5.23
C LEU A 41 -1.86 -0.63 -6.04
N ALA A 42 -1.06 -1.44 -5.35
CA ALA A 42 -0.77 -2.78 -5.76
C ALA A 42 -2.10 -3.34 -6.30
N ASP A 43 -2.12 -3.90 -7.50
CA ASP A 43 -3.30 -4.60 -8.03
C ASP A 43 -3.02 -6.12 -7.93
N PRO A 44 -2.80 -6.65 -6.70
CA PRO A 44 -2.63 -8.08 -6.53
C PRO A 44 -3.95 -8.76 -6.90
N ILE A 45 -3.83 -10.00 -7.37
CA ILE A 45 -5.02 -10.81 -7.60
C ILE A 45 -5.48 -11.32 -6.24
N LEU A 46 -6.70 -10.96 -5.84
CA LEU A 46 -7.32 -11.50 -4.63
C LEU A 46 -7.99 -12.85 -4.93
N PRO A 47 -8.16 -13.74 -3.92
CA PRO A 47 -8.84 -15.02 -4.11
C PRO A 47 -10.25 -14.89 -4.72
N ALA A 48 -10.98 -13.83 -4.37
CA ALA A 48 -12.30 -13.53 -4.93
C ALA A 48 -12.28 -13.18 -6.43
N GLN A 49 -11.13 -12.77 -6.97
CA GLN A 49 -10.92 -12.43 -8.36
C GLN A 49 -10.37 -13.62 -9.18
N ASP A 50 -10.13 -14.77 -8.54
CA ASP A 50 -9.57 -15.96 -9.18
C ASP A 50 -10.58 -16.59 -10.15
N LYS A 51 -10.22 -16.57 -11.43
CA LYS A 51 -11.02 -17.13 -12.51
C LYS A 51 -10.12 -17.82 -13.52
N THR A 52 -10.73 -18.56 -14.44
CA THR A 52 -10.03 -19.20 -15.56
C THR A 52 -9.16 -18.16 -16.27
N GLY A 53 -7.87 -18.47 -16.42
CA GLY A 53 -6.86 -17.57 -17.00
C GLY A 53 -6.24 -16.55 -16.05
N SER A 54 -6.59 -16.53 -14.76
CA SER A 54 -5.94 -15.65 -13.77
C SER A 54 -4.44 -15.94 -13.61
N LEU A 55 -3.97 -17.15 -13.94
CA LEU A 55 -2.55 -17.47 -13.96
C LEU A 55 -1.75 -16.62 -14.95
N MET A 56 -2.32 -16.31 -16.13
CA MET A 56 -1.65 -15.43 -17.11
C MET A 56 -1.55 -14.00 -16.60
N LYS A 57 -2.55 -13.54 -15.84
CA LYS A 57 -2.50 -12.21 -15.21
C LYS A 57 -1.40 -12.13 -14.16
N TYR A 58 -1.23 -13.21 -13.39
CA TYR A 58 -0.17 -13.31 -12.38
C TYR A 58 1.23 -13.07 -12.98
N GLN A 59 1.49 -13.61 -14.18
CA GLN A 59 2.77 -13.40 -14.88
C GLN A 59 3.08 -11.92 -15.16
N ALA A 60 2.06 -11.11 -15.42
CA ALA A 60 2.20 -9.70 -15.76
C ALA A 60 2.32 -8.77 -14.54
N LEU A 61 2.08 -9.29 -13.33
CA LEU A 61 2.16 -8.52 -12.09
C LEU A 61 3.60 -8.10 -11.76
N SER A 62 3.76 -7.00 -11.03
CA SER A 62 5.05 -6.65 -10.43
C SER A 62 5.43 -7.67 -9.35
N THR A 63 6.71 -7.76 -8.98
CA THR A 63 7.14 -8.66 -7.89
C THR A 63 6.44 -8.36 -6.57
N ALA A 64 6.16 -7.08 -6.27
CA ALA A 64 5.43 -6.68 -5.07
C ALA A 64 3.97 -7.18 -5.09
N ASP A 65 3.30 -7.05 -6.23
CA ASP A 65 1.94 -7.55 -6.42
C ASP A 65 1.85 -9.07 -6.40
N ARG A 66 2.84 -9.76 -7.00
CA ARG A 66 2.95 -11.22 -6.94
C ARG A 66 3.09 -11.69 -5.50
N LYS A 67 3.94 -11.03 -4.70
CA LYS A 67 4.06 -11.34 -3.27
C LYS A 67 2.73 -11.17 -2.55
N ALA A 68 2.09 -10.01 -2.67
CA ALA A 68 0.80 -9.75 -2.01
C ALA A 68 -0.29 -10.73 -2.48
N THR A 69 -0.28 -11.11 -3.76
CA THR A 69 -1.16 -12.15 -4.32
C THR A 69 -0.90 -13.50 -3.64
N LEU A 70 0.34 -13.98 -3.62
CA LEU A 70 0.67 -15.26 -3.00
C LEU A 70 0.32 -15.27 -1.50
N GLU A 71 0.55 -14.18 -0.78
CA GLU A 71 0.14 -14.03 0.62
C GLU A 71 -1.39 -14.12 0.79
N ALA A 72 -2.15 -13.48 -0.11
CA ALA A 72 -3.61 -13.54 -0.08
C ALA A 72 -4.17 -14.95 -0.36
N PHE A 73 -3.54 -15.71 -1.25
CA PHE A 73 -3.96 -17.09 -1.56
C PHE A 73 -3.48 -18.11 -0.54
N THR A 74 -2.33 -17.89 0.10
CA THR A 74 -1.79 -18.80 1.12
C THR A 74 -2.30 -18.47 2.53
N GLY A 75 -2.90 -17.29 2.73
CA GLY A 75 -3.40 -16.83 4.02
C GLY A 75 -2.32 -16.57 5.06
N LYS A 76 -1.04 -16.49 4.64
CA LYS A 76 0.10 -16.28 5.53
C LYS A 76 1.08 -15.26 4.93
N PRO A 77 1.73 -14.43 5.76
CA PRO A 77 2.79 -13.56 5.29
C PRO A 77 3.97 -14.41 4.80
N LEU A 78 4.49 -14.08 3.62
CA LEU A 78 5.66 -14.73 3.05
C LEU A 78 6.86 -13.90 3.48
N GLN A 79 7.67 -14.48 4.38
CA GLN A 79 8.93 -13.89 4.80
C GLN A 79 9.76 -13.57 3.54
N PRO A 80 10.39 -12.38 3.47
CA PRO A 80 11.30 -12.07 2.37
C PRO A 80 12.42 -13.13 2.29
N GLY A 81 12.66 -13.65 1.08
CA GLY A 81 13.64 -14.71 0.81
C GLY A 81 13.01 -15.98 0.22
N ASN A 82 13.69 -17.12 0.43
CA ASN A 82 13.48 -18.36 -0.33
C ASN A 82 12.02 -18.84 -0.45
N VAL A 83 11.17 -18.62 0.54
CA VAL A 83 9.77 -19.10 0.48
C VAL A 83 8.98 -18.37 -0.60
N PHE A 84 9.10 -17.04 -0.67
CA PHE A 84 8.48 -16.25 -1.72
C PHE A 84 9.09 -16.59 -3.08
N ASP A 85 10.41 -16.58 -3.19
CA ASP A 85 11.10 -16.79 -4.46
C ASP A 85 10.80 -18.17 -5.06
N ASN A 86 10.78 -19.22 -4.24
CA ASN A 86 10.46 -20.58 -4.69
C ASN A 86 9.00 -20.70 -5.13
N LEU A 87 8.06 -20.13 -4.36
CA LEU A 87 6.64 -20.19 -4.70
C LEU A 87 6.32 -19.34 -5.93
N ASP A 88 6.94 -18.16 -6.08
CA ASP A 88 6.82 -17.31 -7.27
C ASP A 88 7.36 -18.04 -8.50
N ALA A 89 8.57 -18.60 -8.40
CA ALA A 89 9.20 -19.34 -9.50
C ALA A 89 8.36 -20.55 -9.92
N CYS A 90 7.84 -21.34 -8.97
CA CYS A 90 6.95 -22.45 -9.29
C CYS A 90 5.66 -21.96 -9.96
N THR A 91 5.03 -20.91 -9.42
CA THR A 91 3.77 -20.39 -9.96
C THR A 91 3.97 -19.81 -11.37
N LEU A 92 5.08 -19.11 -11.63
CA LEU A 92 5.44 -18.64 -12.96
C LEU A 92 5.73 -19.79 -13.92
N ARG A 93 6.37 -20.88 -13.47
CA ARG A 93 6.58 -22.06 -14.30
C ARG A 93 5.27 -22.68 -14.80
N GLN A 94 4.22 -22.65 -13.99
CA GLN A 94 2.89 -23.12 -14.41
C GLN A 94 2.32 -22.35 -15.60
N THR A 95 2.82 -21.13 -15.89
CA THR A 95 2.37 -20.32 -17.03
C THR A 95 2.80 -20.91 -18.37
N THR A 96 3.84 -21.74 -18.39
CA THR A 96 4.39 -22.37 -19.60
C THR A 96 3.98 -23.83 -19.76
N GLU A 97 3.27 -24.39 -18.79
CA GLU A 97 2.78 -25.77 -18.82
C GLU A 97 1.53 -25.90 -19.72
N PRO A 98 1.29 -27.07 -20.34
CA PRO A 98 0.08 -27.30 -21.11
C PRO A 98 -1.19 -27.00 -20.32
N GLY A 99 -2.05 -26.12 -20.86
CA GLY A 99 -3.28 -25.68 -20.21
C GLY A 99 -3.10 -24.53 -19.21
N GLY A 100 -1.89 -23.97 -19.08
CA GLY A 100 -1.59 -22.81 -18.25
C GLY A 100 -2.46 -21.59 -18.60
N GLU A 101 -2.75 -21.36 -19.89
CA GLU A 101 -3.55 -20.21 -20.33
C GLU A 101 -5.00 -20.21 -19.82
N THR A 102 -5.54 -21.37 -19.47
CA THR A 102 -6.88 -21.51 -18.89
C THR A 102 -6.85 -21.77 -17.38
N MET A 103 -5.66 -21.89 -16.78
CA MET A 103 -5.54 -22.28 -15.39
C MET A 103 -5.97 -21.13 -14.44
N ARG A 104 -6.70 -21.50 -13.39
CA ARG A 104 -6.95 -20.63 -12.23
C ARG A 104 -5.67 -20.49 -11.41
N LEU A 105 -5.46 -19.30 -10.85
CA LEU A 105 -4.29 -19.03 -10.03
C LEU A 105 -4.29 -19.87 -8.75
N SER A 106 -5.45 -20.06 -8.10
CA SER A 106 -5.58 -20.93 -6.92
C SER A 106 -5.06 -22.35 -7.17
N LYS A 107 -5.34 -22.92 -8.34
CA LYS A 107 -4.93 -24.28 -8.72
C LYS A 107 -3.41 -24.37 -8.87
N ALA A 108 -2.80 -23.39 -9.54
CA ALA A 108 -1.35 -23.30 -9.71
C ALA A 108 -0.65 -23.16 -8.34
N ILE A 109 -1.11 -22.22 -7.50
CA ILE A 109 -0.54 -21.98 -6.17
C ILE A 109 -0.67 -23.22 -5.29
N THR A 110 -1.82 -23.89 -5.28
CA THR A 110 -2.02 -25.11 -4.48
C THR A 110 -1.08 -26.23 -4.90
N ALA A 111 -0.88 -26.42 -6.21
CA ALA A 111 0.06 -27.41 -6.73
C ALA A 111 1.50 -27.08 -6.32
N CYS A 112 1.89 -25.81 -6.39
CA CYS A 112 3.22 -25.34 -6.02
C CYS A 112 3.50 -25.42 -4.52
N VAL A 113 2.54 -25.06 -3.68
CA VAL A 113 2.65 -25.23 -2.21
C VAL A 113 2.89 -26.70 -1.87
N LYS A 114 2.17 -27.61 -2.54
CA LYS A 114 2.36 -29.06 -2.36
C LYS A 114 3.74 -29.53 -2.85
N GLU A 115 4.19 -29.07 -4.01
CA GLU A 115 5.51 -29.42 -4.57
C GLU A 115 6.66 -28.97 -3.67
N LEU A 116 6.54 -27.76 -3.11
CA LEU A 116 7.57 -27.14 -2.29
C LEU A 116 7.50 -27.51 -0.80
N ASN A 117 6.50 -28.30 -0.39
CA ASN A 117 6.23 -28.65 1.01
C ASN A 117 6.09 -27.42 1.93
N LEU A 118 5.31 -26.43 1.49
CA LEU A 118 5.06 -25.16 2.20
C LEU A 118 3.77 -25.15 3.02
#